data_AF-A0A1Q7AI31-F1
#
_entry.id   AF-A0A1Q7AI31-F1
#
_cell.length_a   1.000
_cell.length_b   1.000
_cell.length_c   1.000
_cell.angle_alpha   90.00
_cell.angle_beta   90.00
_cell.angle_gamma   90.00
#
_symmetry.space_group_name_H-M   'P 1'
#
loop_
_entity.id
_entity.type
_entity.pdbx_description
1 polymer ?
#
loop_
_entity_poly.entity_id
_entity_poly.type
_entity_poly.pdbx_seq_one_letter_code
_entity_poly.pdbx_strand_id
1 'polypeptide(L)'
;MSKVTVAGNHCPLVDSKLAPYILDKYTWLQRASHSQIAEFKSLAKSMQGDYAAIHAACSQPWSQGQVEGQVNRLKCIKRQMYGRANFDLLRLRVLHVA
;
A
#
# COMPACT_ATOMS: atom_id res chain seq x y z
N MET A 1 -9.20 30.55 -13.67
CA MET A 1 -8.14 29.76 -13.01
C MET A 1 -8.76 28.44 -12.61
N SER A 2 -8.64 27.44 -13.47
CA SER A 2 -9.37 26.18 -13.37
C SER A 2 -8.84 25.36 -12.21
N LYS A 3 -9.72 25.05 -11.25
CA LYS A 3 -9.47 24.05 -10.21
C LYS A 3 -9.23 22.72 -10.90
N VAL A 4 -7.97 22.26 -10.90
CA VAL A 4 -7.65 20.86 -11.19
C VAL A 4 -8.16 20.07 -9.99
N THR A 5 -9.41 19.64 -10.04
CA THR A 5 -9.95 18.63 -9.14
C THR A 5 -9.21 17.34 -9.46
N VAL A 6 -8.14 17.05 -8.73
CA VAL A 6 -7.59 15.69 -8.66
C VAL A 6 -8.74 14.84 -8.16
N ALA A 7 -9.30 14.01 -9.03
CA ALA A 7 -10.33 13.04 -8.69
C ALA A 7 -9.88 12.35 -7.40
N GLY A 8 -10.59 12.64 -6.32
CA GLY A 8 -10.21 12.18 -4.99
C GLY A 8 -10.08 10.67 -5.04
N ASN A 9 -8.94 10.16 -4.58
CA ASN A 9 -8.79 8.76 -4.20
C ASN A 9 -9.62 8.51 -2.93
N HIS A 10 -10.92 8.80 -2.98
CA HIS A 10 -11.88 8.35 -1.99
C HIS A 10 -11.87 6.83 -2.11
N CYS A 11 -11.41 6.16 -1.06
CA CYS A 11 -11.56 4.73 -0.95
C CYS A 11 -13.04 4.48 -0.57
N PRO A 12 -13.89 3.94 -1.47
CA PRO A 12 -15.32 3.73 -1.18
C PRO A 12 -15.56 2.65 -0.12
N LEU A 13 -14.50 1.94 0.30
CA LEU A 13 -14.57 0.82 1.23
C LEU A 13 -14.68 1.25 2.69
N VAL A 14 -14.70 2.55 2.99
CA VAL A 14 -15.04 3.08 4.32
C VAL A 14 -16.56 3.32 4.43
N ASP A 15 -17.36 2.52 3.74
CA ASP A 15 -18.76 2.37 4.10
C ASP A 15 -18.82 1.76 5.51
N SER A 16 -19.60 2.41 6.38
CA SER A 16 -19.82 2.18 7.81
C SER A 16 -20.17 0.75 8.25
N LYS A 17 -20.22 -0.22 7.33
CA LYS A 17 -20.50 -1.64 7.55
C LYS A 17 -19.27 -2.50 7.85
N LEU A 18 -18.03 -2.04 7.59
CA LEU A 18 -16.80 -2.79 7.91
C LEU A 18 -16.19 -2.45 9.27
N ALA A 19 -16.53 -1.30 9.85
CA ALA A 19 -16.07 -0.89 11.17
C ALA A 19 -16.28 -1.94 12.29
N PRO A 20 -17.41 -2.69 12.36
CA PRO A 20 -17.60 -3.70 13.39
C PRO A 20 -16.87 -5.02 13.13
N TYR A 21 -16.54 -5.36 11.88
CA TYR A 21 -15.74 -6.56 11.58
C TYR A 21 -14.24 -6.34 11.87
N ILE A 22 -13.79 -5.10 11.74
CA ILE A 22 -12.47 -4.68 12.15
C ILE A 22 -12.31 -4.76 13.68
N LEU A 23 -13.38 -4.80 14.48
CA LEU A 23 -13.30 -4.81 15.95
C LEU A 23 -13.02 -6.19 16.59
N ASP A 24 -13.10 -7.31 15.86
CA ASP A 24 -12.55 -8.61 16.28
C ASP A 24 -10.99 -8.64 16.11
N LYS A 25 -10.36 -7.47 16.32
CA LYS A 25 -9.13 -7.02 15.67
C LYS A 25 -7.85 -7.77 16.06
N TYR A 26 -7.91 -8.58 17.11
CA TYR A 26 -6.72 -9.24 17.67
C TYR A 26 -6.90 -10.71 18.03
N THR A 27 -8.10 -11.27 17.97
CA THR A 27 -8.29 -12.69 18.27
C THR A 27 -7.48 -13.54 17.29
N TRP A 28 -7.52 -13.21 16.00
CA TRP A 28 -6.73 -13.90 14.98
C TRP A 28 -5.22 -13.62 15.09
N LEU A 29 -4.82 -12.38 15.40
CA LEU A 29 -3.40 -11.99 15.56
C LEU A 29 -2.78 -12.67 16.78
N GLN A 30 -3.55 -12.80 17.87
CA GLN A 30 -3.17 -13.57 19.06
C GLN A 30 -3.12 -15.08 18.77
N ARG A 31 -4.04 -15.60 17.96
CA ARG A 31 -3.98 -17.00 17.50
C ARG A 31 -2.76 -17.24 16.61
N ALA A 32 -2.41 -16.27 15.75
CA ALA A 32 -1.23 -16.34 14.90
C ALA A 32 0.07 -16.29 15.72
N SER A 33 0.14 -15.45 16.77
CA SER A 33 1.29 -15.40 17.67
C SER A 33 1.45 -16.66 18.52
N HIS A 34 0.34 -17.32 18.89
CA HIS A 34 0.37 -18.59 19.64
C HIS A 34 0.43 -19.84 18.74
N SER A 35 0.41 -19.69 17.41
CA SER A 35 0.53 -20.81 16.48
C SER A 35 1.92 -21.47 16.58
N GLN A 36 2.08 -22.70 16.10
CA GLN A 36 3.40 -23.36 16.07
C GLN A 36 4.24 -23.00 14.84
N ILE A 37 3.70 -22.15 13.96
CA ILE A 37 4.28 -21.78 12.67
C ILE A 37 5.08 -20.48 12.85
N ALA A 38 6.38 -20.51 12.56
CA ALA A 38 7.29 -19.39 12.81
C ALA A 38 6.94 -18.17 11.96
N GLU A 39 6.47 -18.39 10.74
CA GLU A 39 6.04 -17.39 9.77
C GLU A 39 4.86 -16.58 10.30
N PHE A 40 3.89 -17.25 10.93
CA PHE A 40 2.74 -16.59 11.53
C PHE A 40 3.10 -15.79 12.77
N LYS A 41 4.04 -16.26 13.59
CA LYS A 41 4.57 -15.45 14.71
C LYS A 41 5.29 -14.21 14.22
N SER A 42 6.13 -14.35 13.19
CA SER A 42 6.88 -13.25 12.58
C SER A 42 5.95 -12.21 11.96
N LEU A 43 4.94 -12.67 11.21
CA LEU A 43 3.91 -11.81 10.64
C LEU A 43 3.13 -11.06 11.72
N ALA A 44 2.69 -11.75 12.77
CA ALA A 44 1.96 -11.13 13.87
C ALA A 44 2.79 -10.04 14.56
N LYS A 45 4.08 -10.30 14.80
CA LYS A 45 5.00 -9.32 15.38
C LYS A 45 5.20 -8.11 14.47
N SER A 46 5.37 -8.32 13.17
CA SER A 46 5.53 -7.25 12.18
C SER A 46 4.29 -6.35 12.13
N MET A 47 3.11 -6.95 12.06
CA MET A 47 1.82 -6.23 12.05
C MET A 47 1.53 -5.48 13.36
N GLN A 48 1.98 -5.99 14.50
CA GLN A 48 1.92 -5.26 15.76
C GLN A 48 2.80 -4.01 15.74
N GLY A 49 3.99 -4.08 15.14
CA GLY A 49 4.87 -2.92 14.95
C GLY A 49 4.26 -1.86 14.02
N ASP A 50 3.64 -2.30 12.93
CA ASP A 50 3.03 -1.43 11.93
C ASP A 50 1.57 -1.04 12.24
N TYR A 51 1.11 -1.29 13.47
CA TYR A 51 -0.30 -1.11 13.84
C TYR A 51 -0.81 0.31 13.57
N ALA A 52 0.00 1.33 13.87
CA ALA A 52 -0.38 2.73 13.63
C ALA A 52 -0.62 3.01 12.13
N ALA A 53 0.21 2.44 11.26
CA ALA A 53 0.07 2.59 9.81
C ALA A 53 -1.17 1.85 9.29
N ILE A 54 -1.41 0.62 9.77
CA ILE A 54 -2.61 -0.16 9.40
C ILE A 54 -3.88 0.56 9.88
N HIS A 55 -3.87 1.06 11.11
CA HIS A 55 -4.98 1.84 11.66
C HIS A 55 -5.26 3.09 10.83
N ALA A 56 -4.20 3.85 10.48
CA ALA A 56 -4.33 5.02 9.63
C ALA A 56 -4.86 4.66 8.24
N ALA A 57 -4.38 3.59 7.61
CA ALA A 57 -4.82 3.14 6.30
C ALA A 57 -6.30 2.74 6.27
N CYS A 58 -6.83 2.15 7.35
CA CYS A 58 -8.25 1.81 7.45
C CYS A 58 -9.15 2.99 7.84
N SER A 59 -8.62 3.94 8.61
CA SER A 59 -9.42 5.06 9.17
C SER A 59 -9.42 6.28 8.26
N GLN A 60 -8.37 6.45 7.46
CA GLN A 60 -8.26 7.57 6.55
C GLN A 60 -8.94 7.26 5.21
N PRO A 61 -9.56 8.28 4.57
CA PRO A 61 -10.18 8.10 3.26
C PRO A 61 -9.15 8.00 2.13
N TRP A 62 -7.87 8.26 2.42
CA TRP A 62 -6.78 8.34 1.45
C TRP A 62 -6.17 6.96 1.19
N SER A 63 -6.12 6.55 -0.07
CA SER A 63 -5.44 5.32 -0.48
C SER A 63 -4.01 5.60 -0.97
N GLN A 64 -3.08 4.70 -0.64
CA GLN A 64 -1.72 4.67 -1.21
C GLN A 64 -1.68 4.15 -2.66
N GLY A 65 -2.82 3.75 -3.23
CA GLY A 65 -2.89 3.13 -4.56
C GLY A 65 -2.28 3.96 -5.69
N GLN A 66 -2.38 5.29 -5.64
CA GLN A 66 -1.73 6.16 -6.65
C GLN A 66 -0.19 6.09 -6.55
N VAL A 67 0.35 6.08 -5.34
CA VAL A 67 1.80 5.97 -5.10
C VAL A 67 2.29 4.59 -5.54
N GLU A 68 1.59 3.53 -5.17
CA GLU A 68 1.88 2.16 -5.58
C GLU A 68 1.82 2.00 -7.10
N GLY A 69 0.84 2.63 -7.76
CA GLY A 69 0.70 2.63 -9.22
C GLY A 69 1.91 3.28 -9.92
N GLN A 70 2.37 4.43 -9.42
CA GLN A 70 3.57 5.08 -9.96
C GLN A 70 4.82 4.23 -9.75
N VAL A 71 4.98 3.61 -8.57
CA VAL A 71 6.08 2.69 -8.29
C VAL A 71 6.01 1.47 -9.20
N ASN A 72 4.83 0.93 -9.47
CA ASN A 72 4.67 -0.21 -10.38
C ASN A 72 5.01 0.18 -11.83
N ARG A 73 4.56 1.34 -12.30
CA ARG A 73 4.94 1.89 -13.61
C ARG A 73 6.47 2.01 -13.72
N LEU A 74 7.12 2.57 -12.72
CA LEU A 74 8.59 2.71 -12.66
C LEU A 74 9.29 1.35 -12.72
N LYS A 75 8.83 0.38 -11.92
CA LYS A 75 9.36 -1.00 -11.91
C LYS A 75 9.16 -1.69 -13.26
N CYS A 76 8.03 -1.46 -13.94
CA CYS A 76 7.76 -1.99 -15.27
C CYS A 76 8.76 -1.45 -16.31
N ILE A 77 8.93 -0.13 -16.37
CA ILE A 77 9.91 0.54 -17.26
C ILE A 77 11.31 -0.02 -17.02
N LYS A 78 11.73 -0.16 -15.76
CA LYS A 78 13.04 -0.72 -15.39
C LYS A 78 13.21 -2.18 -15.87
N ARG A 79 12.17 -3.02 -15.73
CA ARG A 79 12.19 -4.42 -16.19
C ARG A 79 12.28 -4.54 -17.71
N GLN A 80 11.55 -3.71 -18.45
CA GLN A 80 11.61 -3.66 -19.92
C GLN A 80 13.00 -3.30 -20.46
N MET A 81 13.87 -2.72 -19.64
CA MET A 81 15.20 -2.28 -20.04
C MET A 81 16.29 -3.34 -19.78
N TYR A 82 15.93 -4.55 -19.33
CA TYR A 82 16.85 -5.70 -19.18
C TYR A 82 18.20 -5.34 -18.51
N GLY A 83 18.15 -4.57 -17.42
CA GLY A 83 19.35 -4.19 -16.66
C GLY A 83 20.12 -2.97 -17.19
N ARG A 84 19.68 -2.35 -18.29
CA ARG A 84 20.30 -1.13 -18.88
C ARG A 84 19.76 0.18 -18.30
N ALA A 85 18.87 0.11 -17.31
CA ALA A 85 18.20 1.28 -16.73
C ALA A 85 19.03 1.94 -15.62
N ASN A 86 20.14 2.59 -16.00
CA ASN A 86 20.82 3.54 -15.12
C ASN A 86 19.90 4.72 -14.80
N PHE A 87 20.15 5.42 -13.70
CA PHE A 87 19.26 6.46 -13.19
C PHE A 87 18.91 7.52 -14.24
N ASP A 88 19.91 7.98 -15.01
CA ASP A 88 19.72 8.99 -16.06
C ASP A 88 18.76 8.50 -17.15
N LEU A 89 18.93 7.26 -17.62
CA LEU A 89 18.07 6.65 -18.63
C LEU A 89 16.64 6.41 -18.12
N LEU A 90 16.51 6.00 -16.86
CA LEU A 90 15.20 5.83 -16.23
C LEU A 90 14.48 7.17 -16.09
N ARG A 91 15.20 8.22 -15.67
CA ARG A 91 14.68 9.59 -15.56
C ARG A 91 14.22 10.11 -16.92
N LEU A 92 15.02 9.91 -17.97
CA LEU A 92 14.66 10.29 -19.32
C LEU A 92 13.34 9.62 -19.76
N ARG A 93 13.21 8.31 -19.51
CA ARG A 93 12.05 7.51 -19.93
C ARG A 93 10.81 7.69 -19.04
N VAL A 94 10.93 8.26 -17.85
CA VAL A 94 9.78 8.57 -16.98
C VAL A 94 9.27 9.99 -17.22
N LEU A 95 10.18 10.95 -17.41
CA LEU A 95 9.84 12.38 -17.53
C LEU A 95 9.60 12.84 -18.97
N HIS A 96 10.20 12.19 -19.97
CA HIS A 96 10.09 12.59 -21.38
C HIS A 96 9.23 11.63 -22.21
N VAL A 97 8.33 10.85 -21.58
CA VAL A 97 7.30 10.13 -22.32
C VAL A 97 6.28 11.16 -22.82
N ALA A 98 6.32 11.39 -24.14
CA ALA A 98 5.25 12.00 -24.91
C ALA A 98 4.05 11.04 -25.04
#